data_AF-A0A1A0MVY0-F1
#
_entry.id   AF-A0A1A0MVY0-F1
#
_cell.length_a   1.000
_cell.length_b   1.000
_cell.length_c   1.000
_cell.angle_alpha   90.00
_cell.angle_beta   90.00
_cell.angle_gamma   90.00
#
_symmetry.space_group_name_H-M   'P 1'
#
loop_
_entity.id
_entity.type
_entity.pdbx_description
1 polymer ?
#
loop_
_entity_poly.entity_id
_entity_poly.type
_entity_poly.pdbx_seq_one_letter_code
_entity_poly.pdbx_strand_id
1 'polypeptide(L)'
;MSRQSEKKKARRRKRQNARDQRRLIGEILHDLLTVEGVDEVLTDRGWEFDVDNSTDDLATWYFAPSGIEVDDDTVESVTRIWLRAEEEDEWHVIFVGSDVSAIDYIFSAESLLENLDTIEAYRRGDPAPDFEAAD
;
A
#
# COMPACT_ATOMS: atom_id res chain seq x y z
N MET A 1 11.70 -2.49 31.89
CA MET A 1 12.05 -2.55 30.45
C MET A 1 10.89 -1.92 29.68
N SER A 2 11.13 -0.87 28.88
CA SER A 2 10.07 -0.05 28.27
C SER A 2 9.50 -0.70 26.99
N ARG A 3 8.16 -0.82 26.92
CA ARG A 3 7.38 -1.31 25.75
C ARG A 3 7.73 -0.61 24.43
N GLN A 4 8.23 0.63 24.49
CA GLN A 4 8.63 1.38 23.30
C GLN A 4 9.94 0.85 22.68
N SER A 5 10.86 0.32 23.50
CA SER A 5 12.10 -0.27 23.00
C SER A 5 11.87 -1.62 22.33
N GLU A 6 10.83 -2.35 22.73
CA GLU A 6 10.43 -3.63 22.10
C GLU A 6 9.69 -3.39 20.79
N LYS A 7 8.75 -2.42 20.74
CA LYS A 7 8.11 -1.98 19.48
C LYS A 7 9.16 -1.55 18.44
N LYS A 8 10.19 -0.79 18.83
CA LYS A 8 11.25 -0.35 17.91
C LYS A 8 12.17 -1.48 17.45
N LYS A 9 12.48 -2.45 18.32
CA LYS A 9 13.25 -3.66 17.96
C LYS A 9 12.45 -4.61 17.07
N ALA A 10 11.16 -4.78 17.34
CA ALA A 10 10.24 -5.54 16.50
C ALA A 10 10.13 -4.91 15.11
N ARG A 11 9.94 -3.58 15.02
CA ARG A 11 9.98 -2.82 13.76
C ARG A 11 11.30 -3.02 13.01
N ARG A 12 12.44 -2.95 13.69
CA ARG A 12 13.76 -3.11 13.04
C ARG A 12 14.02 -4.54 12.55
N ARG A 13 13.55 -5.56 13.28
CA ARG A 13 13.65 -6.97 12.89
C ARG A 13 12.68 -7.33 11.76
N LYS A 14 11.46 -6.77 11.80
CA LYS A 14 10.46 -6.84 10.72
C LYS A 14 11.01 -6.23 9.43
N ARG A 15 11.65 -5.05 9.51
CA ARG A 15 12.33 -4.39 8.37
C ARG A 15 13.44 -5.22 7.73
N GLN A 16 14.11 -6.10 8.48
CA GLN A 16 15.20 -6.91 7.95
C GLN A 16 14.66 -8.19 7.26
N ASN A 17 13.68 -8.86 7.86
CA ASN A 17 12.98 -9.98 7.21
C ASN A 17 12.19 -9.53 5.97
N ALA A 18 11.64 -8.32 6.00
CA ALA A 18 10.91 -7.76 4.88
C ALA A 18 11.78 -7.55 3.63
N ARG A 19 13.09 -7.31 3.78
CA ARG A 19 14.00 -7.16 2.62
C ARG A 19 14.24 -8.48 1.90
N ASP A 20 14.40 -9.58 2.63
CA ASP A 20 14.61 -10.91 2.05
C ASP A 20 13.32 -11.45 1.42
N GLN A 21 12.16 -11.22 2.05
CA GLN A 21 10.86 -11.57 1.45
C GLN A 21 10.47 -10.66 0.29
N ARG A 22 10.76 -9.35 0.33
CA ARG A 22 10.58 -8.43 -0.81
C ARG A 22 11.44 -8.87 -2.00
N ARG A 23 12.64 -9.41 -1.76
CA ARG A 23 13.46 -9.96 -2.85
C ARG A 23 12.82 -11.19 -3.48
N LEU A 24 12.23 -12.08 -2.69
CA LEU A 24 11.56 -13.29 -3.19
C LEU A 24 10.25 -12.96 -3.92
N ILE A 25 9.42 -12.10 -3.34
CA ILE A 25 8.15 -11.67 -3.92
C ILE A 25 8.40 -10.76 -5.14
N GLY A 26 9.39 -9.89 -5.06
CA GLY A 26 9.85 -9.06 -6.18
C GLY A 26 10.62 -9.83 -7.26
N GLU A 27 10.97 -11.10 -7.07
CA GLU A 27 11.46 -12.00 -8.14
C GLU A 27 10.28 -12.62 -8.92
N ILE A 28 9.13 -12.82 -8.25
CA ILE A 28 7.89 -13.37 -8.83
C ILE A 28 7.08 -12.27 -9.53
N LEU A 29 6.93 -11.12 -8.88
CA LEU A 29 6.28 -9.92 -9.42
C LEU A 29 7.26 -9.06 -10.23
N HIS A 30 8.51 -9.49 -10.42
CA HIS A 30 9.54 -8.73 -11.13
C HIS A 30 9.04 -8.27 -12.49
N ASP A 31 8.42 -9.16 -13.26
CA ASP A 31 7.94 -8.85 -14.61
C ASP A 31 6.71 -7.92 -14.62
N LEU A 32 6.01 -7.78 -13.49
CA LEU A 32 4.84 -6.90 -13.33
C LEU A 32 5.25 -5.51 -12.80
N LEU A 33 6.20 -5.47 -11.85
CA LEU A 33 6.70 -4.25 -11.21
C LEU A 33 7.78 -3.53 -12.03
N THR A 34 8.44 -4.23 -12.95
CA THR A 34 9.43 -3.62 -13.86
C THR A 34 8.82 -2.91 -15.06
N VAL A 35 7.52 -3.04 -15.31
CA VAL A 35 6.88 -2.42 -16.47
C VAL A 35 6.84 -0.89 -16.34
N GLU A 36 6.76 -0.31 -15.12
CA GLU A 36 6.70 1.16 -14.96
C GLU A 36 7.46 1.78 -13.77
N GLY A 37 8.20 1.01 -12.96
CA GLY A 37 9.00 1.59 -11.85
C GLY A 37 8.17 2.14 -10.68
N VAL A 38 6.87 1.80 -10.61
CA VAL A 38 5.94 2.22 -9.56
C VAL A 38 6.47 1.90 -8.16
N ASP A 39 7.03 0.71 -7.94
CA ASP A 39 7.58 0.31 -6.61
C ASP A 39 8.73 1.23 -6.14
N GLU A 40 9.58 1.69 -7.06
CA GLU A 40 10.67 2.63 -6.75
C GLU A 40 10.08 3.98 -6.31
N VAL A 41 9.12 4.51 -7.07
CA VAL A 41 8.44 5.77 -6.75
C VAL A 41 7.70 5.67 -5.41
N LEU A 42 6.92 4.61 -5.18
CA LEU A 42 6.22 4.38 -3.92
C LEU A 42 7.21 4.34 -2.75
N THR A 43 8.31 3.60 -2.89
CA THR A 43 9.33 3.49 -1.84
C THR A 43 9.99 4.84 -1.53
N ASP A 44 10.34 5.62 -2.56
CA ASP A 44 10.95 6.94 -2.41
C ASP A 44 10.01 7.96 -1.74
N ARG A 45 8.70 7.80 -1.96
CA ARG A 45 7.64 8.60 -1.34
C ARG A 45 7.24 8.13 0.06
N GLY A 46 7.83 7.04 0.54
CA GLY A 46 7.67 6.57 1.91
C GLY A 46 6.58 5.53 2.11
N TRP A 47 6.07 4.94 1.04
CA TRP A 47 5.26 3.73 1.12
C TRP A 47 6.11 2.54 1.55
N GLU A 48 5.54 1.66 2.36
CA GLU A 48 6.20 0.44 2.82
C GLU A 48 5.52 -0.78 2.19
N PHE A 49 6.31 -1.66 1.58
CA PHE A 49 5.81 -2.95 1.09
C PHE A 49 5.31 -3.79 2.29
N ASP A 50 4.06 -4.25 2.21
CA ASP A 50 3.40 -4.99 3.29
C ASP A 50 3.56 -6.50 3.10
N VAL A 51 4.66 -7.00 3.62
CA VAL A 51 4.98 -8.43 3.55
C VAL A 51 3.97 -9.31 4.28
N ASP A 52 3.26 -8.77 5.28
CA ASP A 52 2.31 -9.58 6.05
C ASP A 52 0.99 -9.78 5.28
N ASN A 53 0.65 -8.87 4.36
CA ASN A 53 -0.57 -8.90 3.55
C ASN A 53 -0.29 -9.18 2.06
N SER A 54 0.96 -9.41 1.68
CA SER A 54 1.34 -9.81 0.33
C SER A 54 1.53 -11.32 0.23
N THR A 55 1.21 -11.88 -0.92
CA THR A 55 1.33 -13.29 -1.28
C THR A 55 2.14 -13.43 -2.57
N ASP A 56 2.16 -14.62 -3.16
CA ASP A 56 2.77 -14.87 -4.47
C ASP A 56 1.96 -14.27 -5.64
N ASP A 57 0.66 -14.07 -5.45
CA ASP A 57 -0.27 -13.52 -6.44
C ASP A 57 -0.78 -12.10 -6.10
N LEU A 58 -0.43 -11.54 -4.94
CA LEU A 58 -0.88 -10.23 -4.47
C LEU A 58 0.29 -9.42 -3.89
N ALA A 59 0.54 -8.25 -4.45
CA ALA A 59 1.50 -7.28 -3.95
C ALA A 59 0.76 -6.17 -3.21
N THR A 60 1.17 -5.82 -1.99
CA THR A 60 0.54 -4.72 -1.24
C THR A 60 1.55 -3.76 -0.65
N TRP A 61 1.21 -2.48 -0.59
CA TRP A 61 1.96 -1.40 0.07
C TRP A 61 1.03 -0.62 0.97
N TYR A 62 1.57 -0.05 2.05
CA TYR A 62 0.82 0.81 2.97
C TYR A 62 1.51 2.14 3.21
N PHE A 63 0.71 3.19 3.36
CA PHE A 63 1.20 4.53 3.66
C PHE A 63 1.09 4.83 5.15
N ALA A 64 2.15 4.52 5.90
CA ALA A 64 2.20 4.68 7.35
C ALA A 64 1.78 6.07 7.88
N PRO A 65 2.06 7.21 7.20
CA PRO A 65 1.60 8.53 7.65
C PRO A 65 0.08 8.73 7.67
N SER A 66 -0.69 7.92 6.93
CA SER A 66 -2.16 7.96 6.97
C SER A 66 -2.77 7.23 8.17
N GLY A 67 -1.96 6.48 8.93
CA GLY A 67 -2.45 5.49 9.88
C GLY A 67 -3.26 6.06 11.05
N ILE A 68 -4.29 5.30 11.44
CA ILE A 68 -5.15 5.57 12.58
C ILE A 68 -5.19 4.37 13.52
N GLU A 69 -5.50 4.61 14.80
CA GLU A 69 -5.82 3.54 15.74
C GLU A 69 -7.33 3.26 15.67
N VAL A 70 -7.69 2.05 15.26
CA VAL A 70 -9.07 1.54 15.24
C VAL A 70 -9.10 0.16 15.91
N ASP A 71 -10.13 -0.07 16.71
CA ASP A 71 -10.34 -1.35 17.39
C ASP A 71 -11.14 -2.35 16.53
N ASP A 72 -11.72 -1.87 15.42
CA ASP A 72 -12.51 -2.65 14.47
C ASP A 72 -11.59 -3.15 13.34
N ASP A 73 -11.49 -4.47 13.19
CA ASP A 73 -10.65 -5.13 12.18
C ASP A 73 -11.28 -5.16 10.79
N THR A 74 -12.55 -4.75 10.66
CA THR A 74 -13.23 -4.59 9.37
C THR A 74 -12.97 -3.22 8.73
N VAL A 75 -12.28 -2.33 9.44
CA VAL A 75 -11.96 -0.97 9.00
C VAL A 75 -10.47 -0.86 8.69
N GLU A 76 -10.16 -0.34 7.50
CA GLU A 76 -8.77 -0.10 7.09
C GLU A 76 -8.09 0.91 8.01
N SER A 77 -7.01 0.49 8.66
CA SER A 77 -6.27 1.33 9.62
C SER A 77 -5.24 2.24 8.94
N VAL A 78 -4.97 2.03 7.65
CA VAL A 78 -4.01 2.76 6.82
C VAL A 78 -4.51 2.80 5.37
N THR A 79 -4.06 3.77 4.59
CA THR A 79 -4.25 3.76 3.13
C THR A 79 -3.33 2.71 2.53
N ARG A 80 -3.88 1.89 1.64
CA ARG A 80 -3.23 0.72 1.05
C ARG A 80 -3.36 0.74 -0.47
N ILE A 81 -2.27 0.38 -1.13
CA ILE A 81 -2.20 0.11 -2.56
C ILE A 81 -1.97 -1.39 -2.74
N TRP A 82 -2.63 -2.00 -3.73
CA TRP A 82 -2.38 -3.39 -4.08
C TRP A 82 -2.59 -3.69 -5.56
N LEU A 83 -2.07 -4.84 -5.99
CA LEU A 83 -2.02 -5.30 -7.38
C LEU A 83 -2.01 -6.83 -7.37
N ARG A 84 -2.80 -7.46 -8.23
CA ARG A 84 -2.76 -8.92 -8.45
C ARG A 84 -1.92 -9.30 -9.65
N ALA A 85 -1.26 -10.44 -9.58
CA ALA A 85 -0.43 -10.95 -10.68
C ALA A 85 -1.24 -11.30 -11.94
N GLU A 86 -2.53 -11.62 -11.80
CA GLU A 86 -3.43 -11.95 -12.90
C GLU A 86 -4.06 -10.72 -13.57
N GLU A 87 -4.03 -9.57 -12.90
CA GLU A 87 -4.65 -8.31 -13.33
C GLU A 87 -3.53 -7.35 -13.75
N GLU A 88 -3.11 -7.46 -15.01
CA GLU A 88 -2.09 -6.58 -15.57
C GLU A 88 -2.58 -5.13 -15.57
N ASP A 89 -1.83 -4.26 -14.89
CA ASP A 89 -2.04 -2.81 -14.83
C ASP A 89 -3.32 -2.35 -14.09
N GLU A 90 -3.92 -3.20 -13.26
CA GLU A 90 -5.00 -2.78 -12.33
C GLU A 90 -4.42 -2.55 -10.93
N TRP A 91 -4.18 -1.28 -10.60
CA TRP A 91 -3.70 -0.85 -9.30
C TRP A 91 -4.86 -0.39 -8.44
N HIS A 92 -5.06 -1.09 -7.33
CA HIS A 92 -6.15 -0.83 -6.42
C HIS A 92 -5.72 0.03 -5.25
N VAL A 93 -6.58 0.96 -4.84
CA VAL A 93 -6.37 1.83 -3.68
C VAL A 93 -7.57 1.76 -2.77
N ILE A 94 -7.31 1.44 -1.50
CA ILE A 94 -8.28 1.57 -0.42
C ILE A 94 -7.78 2.57 0.62
N PHE A 95 -8.65 3.53 0.95
CA PHE A 95 -8.33 4.60 1.86
C PHE A 95 -8.45 4.21 3.34
N VAL A 96 -7.66 4.87 4.18
CA VAL A 96 -7.78 4.75 5.63
C VAL A 96 -9.21 5.07 6.11
N GLY A 97 -9.76 4.23 6.98
CA GLY A 97 -11.09 4.36 7.53
C GLY A 97 -12.20 3.75 6.66
N SER A 98 -11.87 3.21 5.50
CA SER A 98 -12.79 2.42 4.66
C SER A 98 -13.19 1.12 5.32
N ASP A 99 -14.43 0.69 5.12
CA ASP A 99 -14.95 -0.62 5.51
C ASP A 99 -15.27 -1.48 4.27
N VAL A 100 -15.93 -2.62 4.47
CA VAL A 100 -16.32 -3.56 3.40
C VAL A 100 -17.23 -2.97 2.32
N SER A 101 -17.84 -1.80 2.55
CA SER A 101 -18.72 -1.13 1.60
C SER A 101 -18.02 0.01 0.84
N ALA A 102 -16.72 0.22 1.11
CA ALA A 102 -15.97 1.29 0.48
C ALA A 102 -15.77 1.06 -1.03
N ILE A 103 -15.55 2.17 -1.73
CA ILE A 103 -15.18 2.16 -3.14
C ILE A 103 -13.77 1.60 -3.25
N ASP A 104 -13.61 0.59 -4.10
CA ASP A 104 -12.31 0.12 -4.55
C ASP A 104 -11.88 0.96 -5.76
N TYR A 105 -10.89 1.83 -5.58
CA TYR A 105 -10.41 2.70 -6.64
C TYR A 105 -9.38 1.95 -7.47
N ILE A 106 -9.59 1.89 -8.78
CA ILE A 106 -8.73 1.17 -9.72
C ILE A 106 -8.07 2.17 -10.66
N PHE A 107 -6.76 2.05 -10.83
CA PHE A 107 -5.93 2.92 -11.65
C PHE A 107 -5.05 2.08 -12.58
N SER A 108 -4.69 2.63 -13.75
CA SER A 108 -3.44 2.23 -14.41
C SER A 108 -2.23 2.69 -13.60
N ALA A 109 -1.05 2.14 -13.88
CA ALA A 109 0.18 2.57 -13.24
C ALA A 109 0.46 4.08 -13.44
N GLU A 110 0.34 4.60 -14.66
CA GLU A 110 0.49 6.04 -14.95
C GLU A 110 -0.50 6.88 -14.12
N SER A 111 -1.79 6.54 -14.14
CA SER A 111 -2.83 7.28 -13.43
C SER A 111 -2.65 7.22 -11.90
N LEU A 112 -2.20 6.08 -11.36
CA LEU A 112 -1.85 5.95 -9.95
C LEU A 112 -0.77 6.97 -9.59
N LEU A 113 0.33 7.00 -10.35
CA LEU A 113 1.47 7.87 -10.09
C LEU A 113 1.10 9.36 -10.17
N GLU A 114 0.27 9.74 -11.14
CA GLU A 114 -0.26 11.10 -11.27
C GLU A 114 -1.10 11.52 -10.06
N ASN A 115 -1.83 10.59 -9.45
CA ASN A 115 -2.76 10.84 -8.36
C ASN A 115 -2.17 10.61 -6.96
N LEU A 116 -0.90 10.20 -6.83
CA LEU A 116 -0.28 9.88 -5.54
C LEU A 116 -0.34 11.03 -4.53
N ASP A 117 -0.17 12.29 -4.96
CA ASP A 117 -0.26 13.44 -4.05
C ASP A 117 -1.64 13.53 -3.37
N THR A 118 -2.71 13.30 -4.13
CA THR A 118 -4.09 13.29 -3.61
C THR A 118 -4.31 12.11 -2.67
N ILE A 119 -3.83 10.92 -3.07
CA ILE A 119 -3.95 9.70 -2.28
C ILE A 119 -3.24 9.86 -0.92
N GLU A 120 -2.01 10.37 -0.94
CA GLU A 120 -1.18 10.56 0.24
C GLU A 120 -1.67 11.69 1.16
N ALA A 121 -2.43 12.65 0.63
CA ALA A 121 -3.03 13.73 1.39
C ALA A 121 -4.28 13.30 2.17
N TYR A 122 -5.03 12.30 1.69
CA TYR A 122 -6.30 11.88 2.29
C TYR A 122 -6.14 11.41 3.75
N ARG A 123 -7.03 11.88 4.62
CA ARG A 123 -7.17 11.43 6.01
C ARG A 123 -8.60 11.00 6.29
N ARG A 124 -8.77 10.08 7.25
CA ARG A 124 -10.11 9.63 7.66
C ARG A 124 -10.99 10.81 8.06
N GLY A 125 -12.16 10.90 7.44
CA GLY A 125 -13.13 11.97 7.68
C GLY A 125 -13.10 13.08 6.62
N ASP A 126 -12.07 13.09 5.77
CA ASP A 126 -12.08 13.89 4.56
C ASP A 126 -13.18 13.38 3.60
N PRO A 127 -13.72 14.24 2.73
CA PRO A 127 -14.56 13.77 1.65
C PRO A 127 -13.80 12.76 0.79
N ALA A 128 -14.51 11.73 0.32
CA ALA A 128 -13.94 10.76 -0.61
C ALA A 128 -13.37 11.51 -1.84
N PRO A 129 -12.11 11.27 -2.23
CA PRO A 129 -11.54 11.89 -3.42
C PRO A 129 -12.31 11.46 -4.66
N ASP A 130 -12.56 12.40 -5.55
CA ASP A 130 -13.14 12.13 -6.86
C ASP A 130 -11.99 12.08 -7.87
N PHE A 131 -11.73 10.89 -8.39
CA PHE A 131 -10.77 10.67 -9.46
C PHE A 131 -11.59 10.53 -10.75
N GLU A 132 -11.71 11.62 -11.50
CA GLU A 132 -12.33 11.52 -12.84
C GLU A 132 -11.50 10.52 -13.66
N ALA A 133 -12.18 9.52 -14.24
CA ALA A 133 -11.55 8.65 -15.21
C ALA A 133 -11.05 9.53 -16.36
N ALA A 134 -9.74 9.61 -16.54
CA ALA A 134 -9.15 10.25 -17.71
C ALA A 134 -9.63 9.46 -18.94
N ASP A 135 -10.48 10.09 -19.75
CA ASP A 135 -11.03 9.60 -21.02
C ASP A 135 -9.94 9.39 -22.08
#